data_AF-M5T960-F1
#
_entry.id   AF-M5T960-F1
#
_cell.length_a   1.000
_cell.length_b   1.000
_cell.length_c   1.000
_cell.angle_alpha   90.00
_cell.angle_beta   90.00
_cell.angle_gamma   90.00
#
_symmetry.space_group_name_H-M   'P 1'
#
loop_
_entity.id
_entity.type
_entity.pdbx_description
1 polymer ?
#
loop_
_entity_poly.entity_id
_entity_poly.type
_entity_poly.pdbx_seq_one_letter_code
_entity_poly.pdbx_strand_id
1 'polypeptide(L)'
;MSDDNGRRTELTKTSTHAVHAEASQRKSSSINKRLTVIAIVSTLFYATISWLSWRFDFASTETTRPIVPVLLFFTATFIAYLIATAIVLRANSLRGNLTPNPSGNLKVIIGAAIVFRIILLFSLPIQEVDLYRYLWDGAVSNERVSPFTYSPEQVRQATILATDDGIVNDDRKLVRLVDLTQRAPSLAEILNRVHYPELPTIYPLTSQAVFSVVDAITPASTSLKSRVFILKATLIGFDLATLFVVIALLRICQQPASLCILYAWCPLLMKEVANSGHLDAIAVFLTAIAVYLLVRGLTNTRSISSRLERIGAAFMLSLAVGAKLYPIVLVPIFTVSVAKRFGVRAIILPGVLFAVTTALLLWPMNPTTDSVGDPSRGVVTFLQQWEMNDFLFALINENLKPNNDRSPNEIAWFTVVPDPIRTGIVRSFASRLSLSPHRTPFILTRILTGVIFSVVAFVIAWRATLHTSSSDDSIPQASLHRIGEAVFLTLAWFWLLCPTQNPWYWTWVLPFLPFARSRVWLLMSGLVFLYYLRFWFGYHFPTTQVAGSMYRGTTFFDFVITWLEFAPWFACLAAVSFCRRRHGRCNTDLIPTDTVSPKRSGDA
;
A
#
# COMPACT_ATOMS: atom_id res chain seq x y z
N MET A 1 -66.01 -15.61 -22.84
CA MET A 1 -65.23 -16.50 -21.95
C MET A 1 -63.70 -16.42 -22.17
N SER A 2 -63.20 -15.56 -23.08
CA SER A 2 -61.76 -15.40 -23.36
C SER A 2 -61.07 -14.24 -22.64
N ASP A 3 -61.79 -13.24 -22.13
CA ASP A 3 -61.20 -12.05 -21.46
C ASP A 3 -60.85 -12.24 -19.98
N ASP A 4 -61.48 -13.20 -19.30
CA ASP A 4 -61.29 -13.39 -17.85
C ASP A 4 -59.98 -14.14 -17.51
N ASN A 5 -59.45 -14.88 -18.49
CA ASN A 5 -58.22 -15.64 -18.33
C ASN A 5 -56.95 -14.75 -18.45
N GLY A 6 -57.02 -13.67 -19.25
CA GLY A 6 -55.95 -12.69 -19.40
C GLY A 6 -55.77 -11.81 -18.17
N ARG A 7 -56.88 -11.34 -17.57
CA ARG A 7 -56.85 -10.58 -16.30
C ARG A 7 -56.33 -11.41 -15.12
N ARG A 8 -56.72 -12.70 -15.02
CA ARG A 8 -56.21 -13.60 -13.97
C ARG A 8 -54.70 -13.89 -14.09
N THR A 9 -54.16 -13.97 -15.30
CA THR A 9 -52.71 -14.19 -15.53
C THR A 9 -51.87 -12.94 -15.29
N GLU A 10 -52.41 -11.74 -15.56
CA GLU A 10 -51.76 -10.47 -15.20
C GLU A 10 -51.76 -10.22 -13.68
N LEU A 11 -52.87 -10.45 -12.99
CA LEU A 11 -53.01 -10.29 -11.52
C LEU A 11 -52.11 -11.27 -10.75
N THR A 12 -51.98 -12.52 -11.22
CA THR A 12 -51.05 -13.48 -10.60
C THR A 12 -49.61 -13.06 -10.82
N LYS A 13 -49.19 -12.66 -12.04
CA LYS A 13 -47.84 -12.15 -12.30
C LYS A 13 -47.48 -10.92 -11.45
N THR A 14 -48.40 -9.96 -11.29
CA THR A 14 -48.15 -8.78 -10.44
C THR A 14 -48.01 -9.16 -8.97
N SER A 15 -48.80 -10.11 -8.46
CA SER A 15 -48.69 -10.61 -7.09
C SER A 15 -47.36 -11.32 -6.82
N THR A 16 -46.87 -12.15 -7.75
CA THR A 16 -45.60 -12.86 -7.59
C THR A 16 -44.41 -11.91 -7.64
N HIS A 17 -44.46 -10.89 -8.50
CA HIS A 17 -43.45 -9.84 -8.55
C HIS A 17 -43.40 -9.01 -7.25
N ALA A 18 -44.55 -8.67 -6.66
CA ALA A 18 -44.62 -7.96 -5.39
C ALA A 18 -44.04 -8.79 -4.22
N VAL A 19 -44.38 -10.09 -4.14
CA VAL A 19 -43.85 -11.00 -3.10
C VAL A 19 -42.34 -11.17 -3.22
N HIS A 20 -41.80 -11.30 -4.44
CA HIS A 20 -40.35 -11.37 -4.66
C HIS A 20 -39.63 -10.06 -4.32
N ALA A 21 -40.23 -8.91 -4.62
CA ALA A 21 -39.69 -7.60 -4.27
C ALA A 21 -39.64 -7.41 -2.75
N GLU A 22 -40.70 -7.75 -2.02
CA GLU A 22 -40.74 -7.68 -0.56
C GLU A 22 -39.71 -8.61 0.10
N ALA A 23 -39.58 -9.86 -0.38
CA ALA A 23 -38.61 -10.81 0.16
C ALA A 23 -37.16 -10.32 -0.06
N SER A 24 -36.87 -9.76 -1.23
CA SER A 24 -35.57 -9.15 -1.54
C SER A 24 -35.28 -7.94 -0.64
N GLN A 25 -36.29 -7.10 -0.40
CA GLN A 25 -36.19 -5.92 0.47
C GLN A 25 -35.97 -6.32 1.94
N ARG A 26 -36.70 -7.32 2.46
CA ARG A 26 -36.49 -7.87 3.82
C ARG A 26 -35.08 -8.44 4.00
N LYS A 27 -34.58 -9.20 3.02
CA LYS A 27 -33.22 -9.76 3.03
C LYS A 27 -32.15 -8.65 3.01
N SER A 28 -32.34 -7.60 2.20
CA SER A 28 -31.45 -6.45 2.18
C SER A 28 -31.44 -5.67 3.50
N SER A 29 -32.62 -5.48 4.11
CA SER A 29 -32.77 -4.84 5.43
C SER A 29 -32.02 -5.61 6.52
N SER A 30 -32.10 -6.95 6.52
CA SER A 30 -31.37 -7.81 7.46
C SER A 30 -29.85 -7.69 7.32
N ILE A 31 -29.31 -7.66 6.09
CA ILE A 31 -27.88 -7.46 5.84
C ILE A 31 -27.41 -6.11 6.37
N ASN A 32 -28.16 -5.03 6.08
CA ASN A 32 -27.83 -3.69 6.56
C ASN A 32 -27.78 -3.62 8.09
N LYS A 33 -28.74 -4.25 8.78
CA LYS A 33 -28.75 -4.32 10.24
C LYS A 33 -27.48 -5.00 10.77
N ARG A 34 -27.11 -6.15 10.21
CA ARG A 34 -25.89 -6.88 10.63
C ARG A 34 -24.62 -6.06 10.37
N LEU A 35 -24.49 -5.45 9.20
CA LEU A 35 -23.36 -4.57 8.89
C LEU A 35 -23.32 -3.36 9.84
N THR A 36 -24.47 -2.75 10.15
CA THR A 36 -24.55 -1.62 11.07
C THR A 36 -24.09 -2.01 12.48
N VAL A 37 -24.50 -3.17 12.99
CA VAL A 37 -24.04 -3.67 14.30
C VAL A 37 -22.53 -3.87 14.31
N ILE A 38 -21.97 -4.51 13.27
CA ILE A 38 -20.52 -4.70 13.16
C ILE A 38 -19.81 -3.35 13.07
N ALA A 39 -20.36 -2.39 12.32
CA ALA A 39 -19.80 -1.05 12.24
C ALA A 39 -19.76 -0.36 13.61
N ILE A 40 -20.85 -0.42 14.39
CA ILE A 40 -20.89 0.16 15.75
C ILE A 40 -19.84 -0.48 16.65
N VAL A 41 -19.70 -1.81 16.62
CA VAL A 41 -18.66 -2.52 17.41
C VAL A 41 -17.26 -2.09 16.98
N SER A 42 -16.99 -2.01 15.67
CA SER A 42 -15.70 -1.52 15.16
C SER A 42 -15.44 -0.06 15.55
N THR A 43 -16.46 0.80 15.52
CA THR A 43 -16.39 2.19 15.99
C THR A 43 -15.94 2.26 17.45
N LEU A 44 -16.49 1.42 18.33
CA LEU A 44 -16.09 1.37 19.73
C LEU A 44 -14.62 0.95 19.88
N PHE A 45 -14.17 -0.06 19.14
CA PHE A 45 -12.77 -0.47 19.16
C PHE A 45 -11.83 0.63 18.63
N TYR A 46 -12.18 1.32 17.54
CA TYR A 46 -11.39 2.44 17.04
C TYR A 46 -11.38 3.64 18.00
N ALA A 47 -12.48 3.89 18.72
CA ALA A 47 -12.52 4.92 19.77
C ALA A 47 -11.56 4.56 20.91
N THR A 48 -11.53 3.30 21.33
CA THR A 48 -10.57 2.82 22.34
C THR A 48 -9.13 2.93 21.86
N ILE A 49 -8.84 2.55 20.60
CA ILE A 49 -7.50 2.73 20.00
C ILE A 49 -7.12 4.22 19.98
N SER A 50 -8.03 5.10 19.57
CA SER A 50 -7.83 6.55 19.53
C SER A 50 -7.52 7.10 20.92
N TRP A 51 -8.21 6.62 21.97
CA TRP A 51 -7.93 6.99 23.35
C TRP A 51 -6.57 6.47 23.84
N LEU A 52 -6.24 5.20 23.58
CA LEU A 52 -4.93 4.61 23.92
C LEU A 52 -3.77 5.31 23.20
N SER A 53 -4.01 5.86 22.02
CA SER A 53 -2.98 6.51 21.19
C SER A 53 -2.30 7.68 21.91
N TRP A 54 -2.98 8.33 22.86
CA TRP A 54 -2.40 9.42 23.66
C TRP A 54 -1.24 8.98 24.57
N ARG A 55 -1.10 7.67 24.81
CA ARG A 55 0.06 7.08 25.51
C ARG A 55 1.27 6.88 24.60
N PHE A 56 1.16 7.17 23.31
CA PHE A 56 2.25 7.14 22.34
C PHE A 56 2.79 8.54 22.01
N ASP A 57 2.51 9.53 22.87
CA ASP A 57 3.12 10.85 22.73
C ASP A 57 4.65 10.74 22.61
N PHE A 58 5.26 11.63 21.84
CA PHE A 58 6.69 11.57 21.55
C PHE A 58 7.56 11.58 22.82
N ALA A 59 7.13 12.29 23.87
CA ALA A 59 7.84 12.35 25.15
C ALA A 59 7.57 11.14 26.08
N SER A 60 6.69 10.21 25.69
CA SER A 60 6.37 9.03 26.50
C SER A 60 7.52 8.03 26.55
N THR A 61 7.71 7.42 27.72
CA THR A 61 8.66 6.31 27.89
C THR A 61 8.25 5.12 27.05
N GLU A 62 9.16 4.65 26.17
CA GLU A 62 8.86 3.65 25.14
C GLU A 62 8.33 2.32 25.71
N THR A 63 8.89 1.87 26.83
CA THR A 63 8.48 0.64 27.53
C THR A 63 7.09 0.71 28.17
N THR A 64 6.50 1.91 28.29
CA THR A 64 5.15 2.09 28.85
C THR A 64 4.07 2.20 27.78
N ARG A 65 4.47 2.26 26.49
CA ARG A 65 3.53 2.38 25.37
C ARG A 65 2.67 1.11 25.27
N PRO A 66 1.33 1.22 25.18
CA PRO A 66 0.43 0.06 25.19
C PRO A 66 0.36 -0.63 23.82
N ILE A 67 1.49 -1.08 23.27
CA ILE A 67 1.59 -1.71 21.94
C ILE A 67 0.72 -2.96 21.88
N VAL A 68 0.89 -3.89 22.82
CA VAL A 68 0.14 -5.16 22.84
C VAL A 68 -1.38 -4.93 22.94
N PRO A 69 -1.91 -4.10 23.88
CA PRO A 69 -3.33 -3.76 23.90
C PRO A 69 -3.85 -3.19 22.58
N VAL A 70 -3.12 -2.27 21.95
CA VAL A 70 -3.51 -1.70 20.65
C VAL A 70 -3.58 -2.78 19.56
N LEU A 71 -2.62 -3.70 19.53
CA LEU A 71 -2.62 -4.84 18.60
C LEU A 71 -3.79 -5.80 18.82
N LEU A 72 -4.20 -6.02 20.07
CA LEU A 72 -5.38 -6.82 20.38
C LEU A 72 -6.67 -6.16 19.86
N PHE A 73 -6.80 -4.83 20.01
CA PHE A 73 -7.94 -4.11 19.44
C PHE A 73 -7.92 -4.10 17.90
N PHE A 74 -6.76 -3.92 17.27
CA PHE A 74 -6.67 -4.05 15.81
C PHE A 74 -7.02 -5.47 15.35
N THR A 75 -6.60 -6.50 16.08
CA THR A 75 -7.00 -7.89 15.84
C THR A 75 -8.52 -8.05 15.92
N ALA A 76 -9.16 -7.48 16.94
CA ALA A 76 -10.62 -7.50 17.09
C ALA A 76 -11.33 -6.79 15.91
N THR A 77 -10.84 -5.62 15.48
CA THR A 77 -11.37 -4.94 14.28
C THR A 77 -11.14 -5.74 13.00
N PHE A 78 -10.04 -6.48 12.90
CA PHE A 78 -9.76 -7.35 11.76
C PHE A 78 -10.71 -8.54 11.70
N ILE A 79 -11.01 -9.16 12.84
CA ILE A 79 -12.05 -10.21 12.92
C ILE A 79 -13.41 -9.64 12.51
N ALA A 80 -13.79 -8.48 13.03
CA ALA A 80 -15.03 -7.78 12.64
C ALA A 80 -15.09 -7.50 11.13
N TYR A 81 -13.97 -7.03 10.55
CA TYR A 81 -13.80 -6.81 9.12
C TYR A 81 -13.97 -8.10 8.29
N LEU A 82 -13.38 -9.22 8.72
CA LEU A 82 -13.54 -10.51 8.05
C LEU A 82 -14.99 -11.00 8.10
N ILE A 83 -15.68 -10.83 9.23
CA ILE A 83 -17.10 -11.19 9.37
C ILE A 83 -17.97 -10.34 8.44
N ALA A 84 -17.76 -9.02 8.41
CA ALA A 84 -18.50 -8.11 7.53
C ALA A 84 -18.27 -8.43 6.06
N THR A 85 -17.01 -8.69 5.69
CA THR A 85 -16.61 -9.12 4.34
C THR A 85 -17.30 -10.44 3.96
N ALA A 86 -17.31 -11.43 4.86
CA ALA A 86 -17.98 -12.71 4.61
C ALA A 86 -19.50 -12.53 4.39
N ILE A 87 -20.15 -11.64 5.14
CA ILE A 87 -21.57 -11.30 4.95
C ILE A 87 -21.80 -10.71 3.55
N VAL A 88 -20.98 -9.75 3.12
CA VAL A 88 -21.09 -9.12 1.80
C VAL A 88 -20.83 -10.11 0.67
N LEU A 89 -19.78 -10.93 0.78
CA LEU A 89 -19.45 -11.95 -0.22
C LEU A 89 -20.56 -12.99 -0.36
N ARG A 90 -21.12 -13.48 0.76
CA ARG A 90 -22.27 -14.40 0.75
C ARG A 90 -23.50 -13.73 0.14
N ALA A 91 -23.76 -12.46 0.45
CA ALA A 91 -24.88 -11.71 -0.13
C ALA A 91 -24.76 -11.55 -1.65
N ASN A 92 -23.55 -11.29 -2.16
CA ASN A 92 -23.29 -11.18 -3.59
C ASN A 92 -23.43 -12.55 -4.29
N SER A 93 -22.90 -13.63 -3.69
CA SER A 93 -23.01 -14.99 -4.25
C SER A 93 -24.45 -15.48 -4.42
N LEU A 94 -25.35 -15.07 -3.53
CA LEU A 94 -26.76 -15.50 -3.56
C LEU A 94 -27.64 -14.71 -4.55
N ARG A 95 -27.15 -13.59 -5.11
CA ARG A 95 -27.95 -12.71 -5.99
C ARG A 95 -27.74 -12.97 -7.49
N GLY A 96 -26.66 -13.64 -7.88
CA GLY A 96 -26.28 -13.76 -9.29
C GLY A 96 -26.09 -12.39 -9.98
N ASN A 97 -25.91 -12.40 -11.31
CA ASN A 97 -25.69 -11.17 -12.11
C ASN A 97 -26.96 -10.35 -12.39
N LEU A 98 -28.13 -10.74 -11.86
CA LEU A 98 -29.44 -10.30 -12.36
C LEU A 98 -30.05 -9.07 -11.68
N THR A 99 -29.43 -8.49 -10.63
CA THR A 99 -29.97 -7.28 -9.98
C THR A 99 -28.89 -6.27 -9.59
N PRO A 100 -29.10 -4.96 -9.83
CA PRO A 100 -28.23 -3.92 -9.29
C PRO A 100 -28.21 -3.98 -7.76
N ASN A 101 -27.03 -3.73 -7.19
CA ASN A 101 -26.79 -3.78 -5.76
C ASN A 101 -27.80 -2.88 -5.02
N PRO A 102 -28.52 -3.35 -3.98
CA PRO A 102 -29.40 -2.49 -3.23
C PRO A 102 -28.57 -1.38 -2.61
N SER A 103 -28.94 -0.14 -2.92
CA SER A 103 -28.25 1.10 -2.52
C SER A 103 -27.98 1.19 -1.02
N GLY A 104 -28.72 0.46 -0.17
CA GLY A 104 -28.55 0.42 1.28
C GLY A 104 -27.21 -0.13 1.78
N ASN A 105 -26.72 -1.26 1.24
CA ASN A 105 -25.48 -1.88 1.73
C ASN A 105 -24.28 -0.95 1.52
N LEU A 106 -24.21 -0.34 0.34
CA LEU A 106 -23.13 0.57 -0.04
C LEU A 106 -23.09 1.82 0.84
N LYS A 107 -24.26 2.37 1.19
CA LYS A 107 -24.36 3.52 2.12
C LYS A 107 -23.81 3.19 3.50
N VAL A 108 -24.13 2.02 4.06
CA VAL A 108 -23.60 1.58 5.36
C VAL A 108 -22.08 1.40 5.29
N ILE A 109 -21.58 0.76 4.23
CA ILE A 109 -20.13 0.54 4.04
C ILE A 109 -19.39 1.89 3.99
N ILE A 110 -19.83 2.83 3.15
CA ILE A 110 -19.18 4.14 2.99
C ILE A 110 -19.32 4.97 4.26
N GLY A 111 -20.51 5.05 4.86
CA GLY A 111 -20.75 5.82 6.07
C GLY A 111 -19.88 5.35 7.24
N ALA A 112 -19.82 4.04 7.48
CA ALA A 112 -18.94 3.48 8.50
C ALA A 112 -17.45 3.73 8.20
N ALA A 113 -17.03 3.59 6.94
CA ALA A 113 -15.65 3.84 6.52
C ALA A 113 -15.19 5.27 6.82
N ILE A 114 -16.08 6.26 6.59
CA ILE A 114 -15.84 7.67 6.93
C ILE A 114 -15.74 7.85 8.46
N VAL A 115 -16.68 7.27 9.22
CA VAL A 115 -16.67 7.35 10.70
C VAL A 115 -15.39 6.78 11.28
N PHE A 116 -14.92 5.62 10.82
CA PHE A 116 -13.68 5.01 11.30
C PHE A 116 -12.46 5.93 11.11
N ARG A 117 -12.37 6.59 9.95
CA ARG A 117 -11.29 7.53 9.62
C ARG A 117 -11.37 8.80 10.47
N ILE A 118 -12.57 9.35 10.68
CA ILE A 118 -12.78 10.54 11.52
C ILE A 118 -12.35 10.27 12.97
N ILE A 119 -12.65 9.10 13.52
CA ILE A 119 -12.25 8.76 14.90
C ILE A 119 -10.73 8.76 15.06
N LEU A 120 -10.01 8.19 14.09
CA LEU A 120 -8.55 8.10 14.11
C LEU A 120 -7.87 9.38 13.62
N LEU A 121 -8.58 10.29 12.96
CA LEU A 121 -8.04 11.60 12.59
C LEU A 121 -7.56 12.36 13.85
N PHE A 122 -8.29 12.27 14.96
CA PHE A 122 -7.97 12.95 16.23
C PHE A 122 -6.99 12.19 17.13
N SER A 123 -6.57 10.98 16.77
CA SER A 123 -5.62 10.20 17.55
C SER A 123 -4.18 10.67 17.31
N LEU A 124 -3.32 10.64 18.33
CA LEU A 124 -1.87 10.70 18.11
C LEU A 124 -1.37 9.50 17.26
N PRO A 125 -0.38 9.69 16.37
CA PRO A 125 0.25 8.63 15.59
C PRO A 125 0.82 7.52 16.50
N ILE A 126 0.51 6.27 16.19
CA ILE A 126 0.95 5.11 16.98
C ILE A 126 2.18 4.50 16.31
N GLN A 127 3.32 4.55 17.02
CA GLN A 127 4.60 4.03 16.52
C GLN A 127 4.96 4.55 15.13
N GLU A 128 4.78 5.87 14.94
CA GLU A 128 5.02 6.52 13.65
C GLU A 128 5.62 7.92 13.83
N VAL A 129 6.63 8.24 13.02
CA VAL A 129 7.41 9.50 13.07
C VAL A 129 7.71 10.09 11.69
N ASP A 130 7.48 9.37 10.59
CA ASP A 130 7.80 9.82 9.23
C ASP A 130 7.02 11.08 8.83
N LEU A 131 5.82 11.29 9.38
CA LEU A 131 5.00 12.47 9.11
C LEU A 131 5.69 13.79 9.47
N TYR A 132 6.62 13.81 10.42
CA TYR A 132 7.39 15.01 10.76
C TYR A 132 8.28 15.43 9.60
N ARG A 133 8.80 14.46 8.83
CA ARG A 133 9.54 14.75 7.59
C ARG A 133 8.64 15.43 6.57
N TYR A 134 7.40 14.99 6.42
CA TYR A 134 6.46 15.56 5.43
C TYR A 134 6.14 17.02 5.76
N LEU A 135 5.87 17.29 7.04
CA LEU A 135 5.61 18.65 7.52
C LEU A 135 6.84 19.55 7.34
N TRP A 136 8.03 19.05 7.67
CA TRP A 136 9.26 19.82 7.52
C TRP A 136 9.56 20.14 6.05
N ASP A 137 9.52 19.14 5.18
CA ASP A 137 9.83 19.32 3.75
C ASP A 137 8.83 20.27 3.06
N GLY A 138 7.56 20.26 3.49
CA GLY A 138 6.55 21.21 3.03
C GLY A 138 6.91 22.66 3.39
N ALA A 139 7.33 22.90 4.63
CA ALA A 139 7.77 24.22 5.08
C ALA A 139 9.05 24.70 4.38
N VAL A 140 10.03 23.79 4.19
CA VAL A 140 11.26 24.08 3.43
C VAL A 140 10.95 24.51 2.00
N SER A 141 10.03 23.80 1.35
CA SER A 141 9.58 24.12 -0.02
C SER A 141 8.91 25.50 -0.10
N ASN A 142 8.08 25.86 0.89
CA ASN A 142 7.44 27.18 0.97
C ASN A 142 8.42 28.31 1.31
N GLU A 143 9.55 27.98 1.94
CA GLU A 143 10.71 28.86 2.01
C GLU A 143 11.51 28.92 0.70
N ARG A 144 11.01 28.42 -0.44
CA ARG A 144 11.73 28.45 -1.73
C ARG A 144 13.13 27.83 -1.64
N VAL A 145 13.32 26.91 -0.70
CA VAL A 145 14.52 26.10 -0.57
C VAL A 145 14.15 24.68 -0.99
N SER A 146 15.02 24.03 -1.75
CA SER A 146 14.77 22.64 -2.14
C SER A 146 15.00 21.72 -0.93
N PRO A 147 14.05 20.84 -0.58
CA PRO A 147 14.24 19.85 0.51
C PRO A 147 15.35 18.81 0.22
N PHE A 148 15.89 18.83 -0.99
CA PHE A 148 17.03 18.01 -1.39
C PHE A 148 18.39 18.68 -1.11
N THR A 149 18.41 19.98 -0.77
CA THR A 149 19.66 20.74 -0.61
C THR A 149 20.30 20.55 0.77
N TYR A 150 19.53 20.64 1.85
CA TYR A 150 20.04 20.47 3.21
C TYR A 150 19.29 19.36 3.92
N SER A 151 20.02 18.51 4.63
CA SER A 151 19.42 17.59 5.59
C SER A 151 18.91 18.34 6.82
N PRO A 152 17.90 17.83 7.53
CA PRO A 152 17.44 18.39 8.80
C PRO A 152 18.57 18.61 9.79
N GLU A 153 19.53 17.69 9.86
CA GLU A 153 20.65 17.80 10.77
C GLU A 153 21.54 19.00 10.45
N GLN A 154 21.78 19.30 9.17
CA GLN A 154 22.50 20.50 8.78
C GLN A 154 21.78 21.78 9.24
N VAL A 155 20.44 21.81 9.15
CA VAL A 155 19.64 22.95 9.61
C VAL A 155 19.65 23.06 11.14
N ARG A 156 19.58 21.94 11.87
CA ARG A 156 19.67 21.93 13.34
C ARG A 156 21.02 22.48 13.82
N GLN A 157 22.13 21.98 13.26
CA GLN A 157 23.46 22.44 13.61
C GLN A 157 23.64 23.92 13.30
N ALA A 158 23.17 24.39 12.13
CA ALA A 158 23.18 25.81 11.80
C ALA A 158 22.33 26.67 12.76
N THR A 159 21.21 26.13 13.25
CA THR A 159 20.36 26.81 14.24
C THR A 159 21.10 26.97 15.56
N ILE A 160 21.75 25.91 16.06
CA ILE A 160 22.55 25.93 17.31
C ILE A 160 23.69 26.94 17.20
N LEU A 161 24.47 26.89 16.12
CA LEU A 161 25.60 27.82 15.91
C LEU A 161 25.14 29.29 15.87
N ALA A 162 23.97 29.56 15.31
CA ALA A 162 23.41 30.91 15.24
C ALA A 162 22.86 31.39 16.59
N THR A 163 22.19 30.52 17.36
CA THR A 163 21.55 30.91 18.63
C THR A 163 22.52 30.93 19.81
N ASP A 164 23.47 29.99 19.85
CA ASP A 164 24.30 29.74 21.03
C ASP A 164 25.68 30.39 20.88
N ASP A 165 26.26 30.32 19.67
CA ASP A 165 27.61 30.82 19.40
C ASP A 165 27.64 32.16 18.64
N GLY A 166 26.48 32.65 18.19
CA GLY A 166 26.36 33.88 17.40
C GLY A 166 27.01 33.81 16.01
N ILE A 167 27.27 32.59 15.51
CA ILE A 167 27.93 32.37 14.22
C ILE A 167 26.88 32.45 13.10
N VAL A 168 27.07 33.40 12.20
CA VAL A 168 26.20 33.59 11.03
C VAL A 168 26.78 32.82 9.84
N ASN A 169 25.95 31.98 9.21
CA ASN A 169 26.33 31.25 8.00
C ASN A 169 26.23 32.16 6.76
N ASP A 170 27.19 32.07 5.83
CA ASP A 170 27.16 32.85 4.59
C ASP A 170 26.09 32.37 3.59
N ASP A 171 25.61 31.13 3.75
CA ASP A 171 24.60 30.56 2.87
C ASP A 171 23.20 31.12 3.18
N ARG A 172 22.76 32.07 2.35
CA ARG A 172 21.44 32.71 2.46
C ARG A 172 20.27 31.73 2.50
N LYS A 173 20.35 30.55 1.86
CA LYS A 173 19.25 29.58 1.90
C LYS A 173 19.17 28.91 3.26
N LEU A 174 20.32 28.58 3.84
CA LEU A 174 20.41 27.97 5.16
C LEU A 174 20.00 28.97 6.26
N VAL A 175 20.43 30.24 6.15
CA VAL A 175 19.98 31.32 7.05
C VAL A 175 18.46 31.45 7.06
N ARG A 176 17.79 31.39 5.90
CA ARG A 176 16.31 31.43 5.84
C ARG A 176 15.64 30.27 6.57
N LEU A 177 16.24 29.08 6.54
CA LEU A 177 15.72 27.92 7.29
C LEU A 177 15.98 28.05 8.79
N VAL A 178 17.06 28.69 9.21
CA VAL A 178 17.30 29.04 10.63
C VAL A 178 16.29 30.09 11.09
N ASP A 179 16.04 31.15 10.30
CA ASP A 179 15.03 32.15 10.63
C ASP A 179 13.62 31.53 10.74
N LEU A 180 13.32 30.52 9.91
CA LEU A 180 12.07 29.76 9.96
C LEU A 180 11.88 29.06 11.31
N THR A 181 12.92 28.41 11.85
CA THR A 181 12.82 27.68 13.13
C THR A 181 12.62 28.66 14.29
N GLN A 182 13.25 29.84 14.24
CA GLN A 182 13.10 30.88 15.26
C GLN A 182 11.70 31.51 15.27
N ARG A 183 11.14 31.83 14.09
CA ARG A 183 9.82 32.49 13.98
C ARG A 183 8.63 31.54 14.11
N ALA A 184 8.84 30.22 14.01
CA ALA A 184 7.79 29.21 14.08
C ALA A 184 8.17 28.05 15.02
N PRO A 185 7.92 28.16 16.34
CA PRO A 185 8.34 27.17 17.33
C PRO A 185 7.85 25.74 17.05
N SER A 186 6.64 25.59 16.50
CA SER A 186 6.11 24.28 16.09
C SER A 186 6.95 23.62 14.99
N LEU A 187 7.52 24.40 14.08
CA LEU A 187 8.38 23.88 13.00
C LEU A 187 9.77 23.52 13.51
N ALA A 188 10.30 24.25 14.50
CA ALA A 188 11.51 23.85 15.21
C ALA A 188 11.31 22.51 15.95
N GLU A 189 10.16 22.34 16.61
CA GLU A 189 9.80 21.07 17.24
C GLU A 189 9.67 19.94 16.21
N ILE A 190 9.02 20.19 15.07
CA ILE A 190 8.92 19.22 13.96
C ILE A 190 10.32 18.83 13.48
N LEU A 191 11.20 19.80 13.22
CA LEU A 191 12.57 19.58 12.77
C LEU A 191 13.32 18.63 13.71
N ASN A 192 13.18 18.80 15.03
CA ASN A 192 13.82 17.96 16.03
C ASN A 192 13.24 16.54 16.11
N ARG A 193 12.00 16.33 15.65
CA ARG A 193 11.33 15.02 15.62
C ARG A 193 11.53 14.26 14.30
N VAL A 194 12.17 14.88 13.30
CA VAL A 194 12.46 14.22 12.02
C VAL A 194 13.42 13.05 12.22
N HIS A 195 12.98 11.86 11.79
CA HIS A 195 13.79 10.65 11.73
C HIS A 195 14.76 10.67 10.54
N TYR A 196 15.90 9.97 10.66
CA TYR A 196 17.03 10.01 9.73
C TYR A 196 17.42 11.44 9.32
N PRO A 197 17.67 12.33 10.29
CA PRO A 197 17.89 13.75 10.04
C PRO A 197 19.16 14.05 9.26
N GLU A 198 20.12 13.13 9.23
CA GLU A 198 21.36 13.21 8.47
C GLU A 198 21.16 13.09 6.96
N LEU A 199 19.99 12.60 6.51
CA LEU A 199 19.68 12.41 5.10
C LEU A 199 18.78 13.54 4.55
N PRO A 200 19.06 14.01 3.31
CA PRO A 200 18.10 14.83 2.56
C PRO A 200 16.85 13.98 2.22
N THR A 201 15.80 14.65 1.77
CA THR A 201 14.54 13.97 1.49
C THR A 201 14.67 12.84 0.45
N ILE A 202 13.87 11.79 0.61
CA ILE A 202 13.72 10.70 -0.36
C ILE A 202 12.44 10.82 -1.19
N TYR A 203 11.62 11.84 -0.92
CA TYR A 203 10.29 11.98 -1.51
C TYR A 203 10.36 12.79 -2.80
N PRO A 204 9.90 12.24 -3.95
CA PRO A 204 9.92 12.97 -5.21
C PRO A 204 8.86 14.08 -5.28
N LEU A 205 8.92 14.86 -6.37
CA LEU A 205 8.22 16.14 -6.47
C LEU A 205 6.70 16.09 -6.31
N THR A 206 6.03 14.97 -6.61
CA THR A 206 4.56 14.90 -6.45
C THR A 206 4.17 14.87 -4.97
N SER A 207 4.90 14.13 -4.14
CA SER A 207 4.66 14.14 -2.69
C SER A 207 5.08 15.48 -2.08
N GLN A 208 6.20 16.03 -2.52
CA GLN A 208 6.65 17.37 -2.09
C GLN A 208 5.62 18.45 -2.38
N ALA A 209 4.95 18.39 -3.55
CA ALA A 209 3.89 19.32 -3.88
C ALA A 209 2.71 19.24 -2.88
N VAL A 210 2.31 18.02 -2.46
CA VAL A 210 1.27 17.85 -1.45
C VAL A 210 1.73 18.40 -0.10
N PHE A 211 2.99 18.16 0.30
CA PHE A 211 3.55 18.65 1.55
C PHE A 211 3.59 20.19 1.58
N SER A 212 4.02 20.82 0.49
CA SER A 212 4.01 22.27 0.32
C SER A 212 2.60 22.85 0.38
N VAL A 213 1.61 22.21 -0.25
CA VAL A 213 0.20 22.63 -0.16
C VAL A 213 -0.31 22.53 1.28
N VAL A 214 0.01 21.44 1.99
CA VAL A 214 -0.38 21.26 3.40
C VAL A 214 0.20 22.37 4.28
N ASP A 215 1.47 22.71 4.13
CA ASP A 215 2.06 23.82 4.89
C ASP A 215 1.49 25.18 4.46
N ALA A 216 1.23 25.39 3.16
CA ALA A 216 0.71 26.67 2.64
C ALA A 216 -0.70 27.00 3.16
N ILE A 217 -1.54 25.99 3.39
CA ILE A 217 -2.88 26.17 4.01
C ILE A 217 -2.82 26.19 5.54
N THR A 218 -1.65 25.97 6.15
CA THR A 218 -1.49 25.92 7.60
C THR A 218 -0.90 27.23 8.13
N PRO A 219 -1.64 28.00 8.96
CA PRO A 219 -1.13 29.25 9.52
C PRO A 219 0.19 29.06 10.28
N ALA A 220 1.10 30.02 10.20
CA ALA A 220 2.44 29.91 10.79
C ALA A 220 2.42 29.64 12.31
N SER A 221 1.48 30.25 13.04
CA SER A 221 1.29 30.10 14.50
C SER A 221 0.61 28.81 14.94
N THR A 222 0.27 27.91 14.00
CA THR A 222 -0.46 26.68 14.29
C THR A 222 0.37 25.70 15.12
N SER A 223 -0.22 25.16 16.19
CA SER A 223 0.42 24.16 17.05
C SER A 223 0.84 22.90 16.28
N LEU A 224 1.82 22.16 16.80
CA LEU A 224 2.26 20.88 16.23
C LEU A 224 1.07 19.92 16.00
N LYS A 225 0.19 19.76 17.01
CA LYS A 225 -0.96 18.85 16.93
C LYS A 225 -1.91 19.21 15.78
N SER A 226 -2.15 20.50 15.57
CA SER A 226 -3.01 21.00 14.50
C SER A 226 -2.36 20.83 13.12
N ARG A 227 -1.03 21.02 13.00
CA ARG A 227 -0.28 20.69 11.77
C ARG A 227 -0.40 19.21 11.39
N VAL A 228 -0.20 18.32 12.37
CA VAL A 228 -0.38 16.87 12.21
C VAL A 228 -1.81 16.53 11.80
N PHE A 229 -2.81 17.16 12.42
CA PHE A 229 -4.22 17.00 12.05
C PHE A 229 -4.49 17.38 10.59
N ILE A 230 -4.01 18.53 10.12
CA ILE A 230 -4.22 19.00 8.74
C ILE A 230 -3.58 18.05 7.72
N LEU A 231 -2.35 17.60 7.99
CA LEU A 231 -1.68 16.60 7.16
C LEU A 231 -2.48 15.30 7.11
N LYS A 232 -2.87 14.75 8.26
CA LYS A 232 -3.68 13.52 8.32
C LYS A 232 -5.02 13.67 7.62
N ALA A 233 -5.70 14.80 7.78
CA ALA A 233 -6.97 15.08 7.10
C ALA A 233 -6.80 15.08 5.57
N THR A 234 -5.69 15.67 5.09
CA THR A 234 -5.34 15.69 3.66
C THR A 234 -5.11 14.28 3.12
N LEU A 235 -4.33 13.46 3.84
CA LEU A 235 -4.03 12.08 3.45
C LEU A 235 -5.25 11.15 3.53
N ILE A 236 -6.13 11.34 4.53
CA ILE A 236 -7.45 10.68 4.59
C ILE A 236 -8.31 11.09 3.38
N GLY A 237 -8.21 12.33 2.91
CA GLY A 237 -8.87 12.79 1.69
C GLY A 237 -8.46 11.96 0.47
N PHE A 238 -7.17 11.72 0.28
CA PHE A 238 -6.65 10.84 -0.79
C PHE A 238 -7.13 9.38 -0.64
N ASP A 239 -7.16 8.85 0.59
CA ASP A 239 -7.66 7.50 0.86
C ASP A 239 -9.17 7.35 0.60
N LEU A 240 -9.99 8.33 1.00
CA LEU A 240 -11.42 8.35 0.66
C LEU A 240 -11.64 8.53 -0.85
N ALA A 241 -10.84 9.35 -1.52
CA ALA A 241 -10.88 9.49 -2.97
C ALA A 241 -10.54 8.14 -3.66
N THR A 242 -9.57 7.40 -3.13
CA THR A 242 -9.23 6.05 -3.58
C THR A 242 -10.42 5.10 -3.44
N LEU A 243 -11.17 5.13 -2.34
CA LEU A 243 -12.39 4.33 -2.17
C LEU A 243 -13.40 4.59 -3.30
N PHE A 244 -13.61 5.83 -3.72
CA PHE A 244 -14.50 6.14 -4.83
C PHE A 244 -13.97 5.64 -6.18
N VAL A 245 -12.65 5.70 -6.39
CA VAL A 245 -12.00 5.11 -7.57
C VAL A 245 -12.16 3.58 -7.59
N VAL A 246 -12.03 2.90 -6.45
CA VAL A 246 -12.28 1.46 -6.31
C VAL A 246 -13.73 1.14 -6.68
N ILE A 247 -14.70 1.93 -6.21
CA ILE A 247 -16.11 1.76 -6.58
C ILE A 247 -16.30 1.95 -8.10
N ALA A 248 -15.65 2.95 -8.70
CA ALA A 248 -15.70 3.18 -10.14
C ALA A 248 -15.07 2.04 -10.95
N LEU A 249 -13.92 1.51 -10.50
CA LEU A 249 -13.24 0.34 -11.05
C LEU A 249 -14.11 -0.91 -10.98
N LEU A 250 -14.75 -1.15 -9.84
CA LEU A 250 -15.68 -2.27 -9.69
C LEU A 250 -16.84 -2.15 -10.69
N ARG A 251 -17.44 -0.97 -10.81
CA ARG A 251 -18.57 -0.74 -11.73
C ARG A 251 -18.20 -0.93 -13.20
N ILE A 252 -17.05 -0.39 -13.65
CA ILE A 252 -16.63 -0.55 -15.05
C ILE A 252 -16.25 -2.00 -15.40
N CYS A 253 -15.76 -2.76 -14.41
CA CYS A 253 -15.52 -4.20 -14.52
C CYS A 253 -16.78 -5.05 -14.24
N GLN A 254 -17.96 -4.42 -14.14
CA GLN A 254 -19.25 -5.07 -13.83
C GLN A 254 -19.23 -5.93 -12.56
N GLN A 255 -18.39 -5.58 -11.60
CA GLN A 255 -18.33 -6.22 -10.29
C GLN A 255 -19.28 -5.53 -9.30
N PRO A 256 -19.80 -6.26 -8.29
CA PRO A 256 -20.63 -5.66 -7.26
C PRO A 256 -19.87 -4.55 -6.51
N ALA A 257 -20.38 -3.32 -6.56
CA ALA A 257 -19.76 -2.18 -5.86
C ALA A 257 -19.61 -2.38 -4.34
N SER A 258 -20.38 -3.29 -3.73
CA SER A 258 -20.27 -3.65 -2.31
C SER A 258 -18.93 -4.33 -1.98
N LEU A 259 -18.21 -4.86 -2.97
CA LEU A 259 -16.85 -5.38 -2.78
C LEU A 259 -15.85 -4.29 -2.37
N CYS A 260 -16.21 -3.01 -2.48
CA CYS A 260 -15.41 -1.93 -1.91
C CYS A 260 -15.21 -2.08 -0.39
N ILE A 261 -16.01 -2.88 0.32
CA ILE A 261 -15.80 -3.20 1.74
C ILE A 261 -14.39 -3.73 2.03
N LEU A 262 -13.79 -4.46 1.07
CA LEU A 262 -12.44 -5.02 1.16
C LEU A 262 -11.36 -3.94 1.31
N TYR A 263 -11.63 -2.75 0.77
CA TYR A 263 -10.81 -1.56 0.96
C TYR A 263 -11.34 -0.74 2.15
N ALA A 264 -12.62 -0.36 2.08
CA ALA A 264 -13.24 0.63 2.95
C ALA A 264 -13.10 0.33 4.45
N TRP A 265 -13.20 -0.95 4.84
CA TRP A 265 -13.21 -1.39 6.24
C TRP A 265 -11.91 -2.09 6.66
N CYS A 266 -10.88 -2.11 5.82
CA CYS A 266 -9.61 -2.77 6.13
C CYS A 266 -8.87 -2.06 7.28
N PRO A 267 -8.71 -2.66 8.48
CA PRO A 267 -8.09 -2.01 9.64
C PRO A 267 -6.68 -1.48 9.40
N LEU A 268 -5.97 -2.05 8.42
CA LEU A 268 -4.66 -1.57 8.02
C LEU A 268 -4.71 -0.12 7.50
N LEU A 269 -5.71 0.28 6.70
CA LEU A 269 -5.83 1.68 6.27
C LEU A 269 -6.12 2.61 7.45
N MET A 270 -6.87 2.12 8.43
CA MET A 270 -7.15 2.85 9.66
C MET A 270 -5.87 3.09 10.46
N LYS A 271 -4.99 2.09 10.58
CA LYS A 271 -3.69 2.27 11.24
C LYS A 271 -2.72 3.11 10.40
N GLU A 272 -2.51 2.76 9.15
CA GLU A 272 -1.43 3.32 8.32
C GLU A 272 -1.75 4.71 7.76
N VAL A 273 -3.00 4.95 7.35
CA VAL A 273 -3.40 6.25 6.80
C VAL A 273 -4.06 7.12 7.86
N ALA A 274 -5.15 6.65 8.47
CA ALA A 274 -5.95 7.52 9.33
C ALA A 274 -5.28 7.84 10.68
N ASN A 275 -4.56 6.89 11.29
CA ASN A 275 -3.82 7.10 12.53
C ASN A 275 -2.39 7.62 12.26
N SER A 276 -1.60 6.90 11.47
CA SER A 276 -0.18 7.20 11.21
C SER A 276 0.06 8.37 10.27
N GLY A 277 -0.86 8.64 9.33
CA GLY A 277 -0.68 9.71 8.35
C GLY A 277 0.42 9.39 7.33
N HIS A 278 0.51 8.15 6.84
CA HIS A 278 1.47 7.81 5.78
C HIS A 278 1.12 8.48 4.45
N LEU A 279 2.15 9.04 3.79
CA LEU A 279 2.04 9.67 2.48
C LEU A 279 1.57 8.70 1.39
N ASP A 280 1.73 7.39 1.59
CA ASP A 280 1.42 6.35 0.61
C ASP A 280 0.00 6.51 0.03
N ALA A 281 -0.95 7.07 0.80
CA ALA A 281 -2.29 7.42 0.31
C ALA A 281 -2.29 8.26 -0.98
N ILE A 282 -1.34 9.18 -1.15
CA ILE A 282 -1.18 10.01 -2.36
C ILE A 282 -0.88 9.12 -3.57
N ALA A 283 0.14 8.27 -3.44
CA ALA A 283 0.63 7.45 -4.53
C ALA A 283 -0.34 6.30 -4.85
N VAL A 284 -1.00 5.73 -3.83
CA VAL A 284 -2.06 4.74 -3.98
C VAL A 284 -3.26 5.32 -4.74
N PHE A 285 -3.68 6.55 -4.43
CA PHE A 285 -4.74 7.24 -5.15
C PHE A 285 -4.40 7.45 -6.63
N LEU A 286 -3.21 8.01 -6.92
CA LEU A 286 -2.75 8.26 -8.28
C LEU A 286 -2.62 6.95 -9.07
N THR A 287 -2.14 5.88 -8.44
CA THR A 287 -2.07 4.54 -9.04
C THR A 287 -3.46 3.98 -9.34
N ALA A 288 -4.42 4.11 -8.41
CA ALA A 288 -5.79 3.66 -8.62
C ALA A 288 -6.47 4.40 -9.78
N ILE A 289 -6.27 5.72 -9.89
CA ILE A 289 -6.77 6.50 -11.03
C ILE A 289 -6.09 6.09 -12.33
N ALA A 290 -4.76 5.91 -12.33
CA ALA A 290 -4.04 5.46 -13.52
C ALA A 290 -4.60 4.13 -14.05
N VAL A 291 -4.87 3.18 -13.16
CA VAL A 291 -5.50 1.89 -13.50
C VAL A 291 -6.94 2.07 -13.96
N TYR A 292 -7.73 2.94 -13.31
CA TYR A 292 -9.09 3.26 -13.77
C TYR A 292 -9.11 3.83 -15.19
N LEU A 293 -8.24 4.78 -15.50
CA LEU A 293 -8.13 5.36 -16.83
C LEU A 293 -7.63 4.34 -17.85
N LEU A 294 -6.71 3.44 -17.48
CA LEU A 294 -6.29 2.34 -18.34
C LEU A 294 -7.48 1.42 -18.68
N VAL A 295 -8.20 0.94 -17.66
CA VAL A 295 -9.36 0.04 -17.85
C VAL A 295 -10.44 0.71 -18.69
N ARG A 296 -10.73 1.98 -18.42
CA ARG A 296 -11.70 2.77 -19.18
C ARG A 296 -11.25 2.96 -20.64
N GLY A 297 -9.99 3.31 -20.86
CA GLY A 297 -9.39 3.43 -22.18
C GLY A 297 -9.41 2.14 -23.00
N LEU A 298 -9.32 0.98 -22.35
CA LEU A 298 -9.40 -0.33 -23.00
C LEU A 298 -10.84 -0.72 -23.39
N THR A 299 -11.85 -0.20 -22.68
CA THR A 299 -13.26 -0.50 -22.96
C THR A 299 -13.80 0.19 -24.21
N ASN A 300 -13.23 1.34 -24.59
CA ASN A 300 -13.76 2.19 -25.66
C ASN A 300 -12.81 2.24 -26.85
N THR A 301 -13.13 1.55 -27.96
CA THR A 301 -12.15 1.27 -29.03
C THR A 301 -11.95 2.39 -30.05
N ARG A 302 -12.96 3.23 -30.30
CA ARG A 302 -12.96 4.13 -31.48
C ARG A 302 -13.19 5.61 -31.16
N SER A 303 -13.11 6.01 -29.90
CA SER A 303 -13.33 7.40 -29.48
C SER A 303 -12.02 8.15 -29.23
N ILE A 304 -12.00 9.45 -29.55
CA ILE A 304 -10.95 10.40 -29.09
C ILE A 304 -10.76 10.28 -27.57
N SER A 305 -11.83 9.99 -26.83
CA SER A 305 -11.85 9.79 -25.39
C SER A 305 -10.91 8.65 -24.96
N SER A 306 -10.82 7.56 -25.72
CA SER A 306 -9.95 6.44 -25.35
C SER A 306 -8.47 6.78 -25.49
N ARG A 307 -8.12 7.61 -26.48
CA ARG A 307 -6.76 8.13 -26.64
C ARG A 307 -6.40 9.03 -25.46
N LEU A 308 -7.30 9.93 -25.07
CA LEU A 308 -7.11 10.80 -23.90
C LEU A 308 -7.01 9.99 -22.61
N GLU A 309 -7.81 8.93 -22.44
CA GLU A 309 -7.76 8.04 -21.28
C GLU A 309 -6.43 7.29 -21.19
N ARG A 310 -5.85 6.81 -22.30
CA ARG A 310 -4.52 6.18 -22.31
C ARG A 310 -3.41 7.16 -21.97
N ILE A 311 -3.46 8.37 -22.52
CA ILE A 311 -2.51 9.45 -22.22
C ILE A 311 -2.63 9.83 -20.73
N GLY A 312 -3.85 10.01 -20.25
CA GLY A 312 -4.16 10.30 -18.85
C GLY A 312 -3.70 9.19 -17.91
N ALA A 313 -3.88 7.92 -18.29
CA ALA A 313 -3.39 6.77 -17.52
C ALA A 313 -1.87 6.81 -17.36
N ALA A 314 -1.13 7.07 -18.45
CA ALA A 314 0.32 7.19 -18.42
C ALA A 314 0.78 8.40 -17.59
N PHE A 315 0.12 9.55 -17.74
CA PHE A 315 0.41 10.75 -16.95
C PHE A 315 0.17 10.54 -15.45
N MET A 316 -0.98 9.98 -15.08
CA MET A 316 -1.29 9.65 -13.68
C MET A 316 -0.31 8.62 -13.10
N LEU A 317 0.12 7.63 -13.89
CA LEU A 317 1.16 6.69 -13.46
C LEU A 317 2.50 7.39 -13.22
N SER A 318 2.90 8.35 -14.08
CA SER A 318 4.12 9.14 -13.83
C SER A 318 4.02 10.02 -12.58
N LEU A 319 2.86 10.62 -12.29
CA LEU A 319 2.63 11.33 -11.02
C LEU A 319 2.69 10.37 -9.82
N ALA A 320 2.15 9.15 -9.95
CA ALA A 320 2.25 8.14 -8.91
C ALA A 320 3.71 7.76 -8.62
N VAL A 321 4.54 7.59 -9.66
CA VAL A 321 6.00 7.37 -9.54
C VAL A 321 6.69 8.58 -8.90
N GLY A 322 6.28 9.79 -9.27
CA GLY A 322 6.73 11.03 -8.65
C GLY A 322 6.23 11.25 -7.21
N ALA A 323 5.28 10.44 -6.73
CA ALA A 323 4.87 10.45 -5.33
C ALA A 323 5.67 9.43 -4.52
N LYS A 324 5.90 8.24 -5.10
CA LYS A 324 6.80 7.20 -4.58
C LYS A 324 7.20 6.30 -5.73
N LEU A 325 8.45 5.84 -5.81
CA LEU A 325 8.96 5.11 -6.99
C LEU A 325 8.23 3.78 -7.29
N TYR A 326 7.54 3.22 -6.31
CA TYR A 326 6.89 1.91 -6.32
C TYR A 326 6.06 1.59 -7.59
N PRO A 327 5.11 2.42 -8.07
CA PRO A 327 4.18 2.02 -9.12
C PRO A 327 4.81 1.90 -10.52
N ILE A 328 6.11 2.20 -10.69
CA ILE A 328 6.85 1.96 -11.94
C ILE A 328 6.76 0.49 -12.38
N VAL A 329 6.58 -0.42 -11.44
CA VAL A 329 6.44 -1.86 -11.69
C VAL A 329 5.21 -2.24 -12.52
N LEU A 330 4.24 -1.32 -12.66
CA LEU A 330 3.02 -1.52 -13.46
C LEU A 330 3.20 -1.17 -14.94
N VAL A 331 4.30 -0.51 -15.33
CA VAL A 331 4.56 -0.11 -16.73
C VAL A 331 4.43 -1.27 -17.73
N PRO A 332 4.93 -2.51 -17.45
CA PRO A 332 4.74 -3.63 -18.36
C PRO A 332 3.27 -3.98 -18.60
N ILE A 333 2.41 -3.98 -17.57
CA ILE A 333 0.98 -4.28 -17.71
C ILE A 333 0.30 -3.20 -18.56
N PHE A 334 0.57 -1.92 -18.29
CA PHE A 334 0.01 -0.80 -19.05
C PHE A 334 0.40 -0.90 -20.53
N THR A 335 1.69 -1.12 -20.79
CA THR A 335 2.26 -1.18 -22.13
C THR A 335 1.71 -2.36 -22.93
N VAL A 336 1.77 -3.57 -22.36
CA VAL A 336 1.31 -4.78 -23.06
C VAL A 336 -0.20 -4.74 -23.29
N SER A 337 -0.98 -4.25 -22.33
CA SER A 337 -2.45 -4.15 -22.48
C SER A 337 -2.83 -3.19 -23.61
N VAL A 338 -2.20 -2.02 -23.67
CA VAL A 338 -2.44 -1.04 -24.75
C VAL A 338 -1.93 -1.58 -26.09
N ALA A 339 -0.72 -2.14 -26.14
CA ALA A 339 -0.13 -2.64 -27.38
C ALA A 339 -0.94 -3.80 -27.98
N LYS A 340 -1.44 -4.72 -27.15
CA LYS A 340 -2.30 -5.83 -27.60
C LYS A 340 -3.66 -5.35 -28.10
N ARG A 341 -4.25 -4.35 -27.43
CA ARG A 341 -5.59 -3.85 -27.79
C ARG A 341 -5.57 -2.91 -29.01
N PHE A 342 -4.56 -2.04 -29.11
CA PHE A 342 -4.54 -0.93 -30.07
C PHE A 342 -3.32 -0.92 -31.01
N GLY A 343 -2.42 -1.89 -30.88
CA GLY A 343 -1.16 -1.96 -31.62
C GLY A 343 -0.02 -1.15 -30.98
N VAL A 344 1.22 -1.48 -31.34
CA VAL A 344 2.44 -0.90 -30.77
C VAL A 344 2.60 0.60 -31.02
N ARG A 345 1.94 1.18 -32.03
CA ARG A 345 1.99 2.64 -32.24
C ARG A 345 1.21 3.40 -31.16
N ALA A 346 0.21 2.77 -30.54
CA ALA A 346 -0.63 3.40 -29.54
C ALA A 346 0.07 3.61 -28.18
N ILE A 347 1.23 2.97 -27.96
CA ILE A 347 2.04 3.16 -26.75
C ILE A 347 3.06 4.30 -26.87
N ILE A 348 3.36 4.79 -28.07
CA ILE A 348 4.45 5.76 -28.29
C ILE A 348 4.19 7.05 -27.52
N LEU A 349 3.06 7.72 -27.81
CA LEU A 349 2.75 9.01 -27.18
C LEU A 349 2.58 8.90 -25.65
N PRO A 350 1.77 7.95 -25.11
CA PRO A 350 1.71 7.75 -23.66
C PRO A 350 3.07 7.38 -23.04
N GLY A 351 3.88 6.57 -23.73
CA GLY A 351 5.20 6.16 -23.27
C GLY A 351 6.20 7.32 -23.19
N VAL A 352 6.25 8.17 -24.22
CA VAL A 352 7.09 9.39 -24.21
C VAL A 352 6.62 10.34 -23.10
N LEU A 353 5.31 10.56 -22.97
CA LEU A 353 4.78 11.42 -21.90
C LEU A 353 5.15 10.88 -20.51
N PHE A 354 4.99 9.58 -20.29
CA PHE A 354 5.38 8.93 -19.03
C PHE A 354 6.87 9.12 -18.75
N ALA A 355 7.73 8.87 -19.74
CA ALA A 355 9.18 8.97 -19.59
C ALA A 355 9.62 10.41 -19.27
N VAL A 356 9.14 11.40 -20.03
CA VAL A 356 9.47 12.82 -19.82
C VAL A 356 8.96 13.30 -18.47
N THR A 357 7.70 13.01 -18.13
CA THR A 357 7.11 13.45 -16.86
C THR A 357 7.81 12.81 -15.67
N THR A 358 8.12 11.51 -15.74
CA THR A 358 8.87 10.81 -14.69
C THR A 358 10.28 11.39 -14.54
N ALA A 359 10.98 11.64 -15.65
CA ALA A 359 12.31 12.25 -15.62
C ALA A 359 12.27 13.63 -14.94
N LEU A 360 11.28 14.46 -15.26
CA LEU A 360 11.11 15.78 -14.62
C LEU A 360 10.82 15.67 -13.11
N LEU A 361 9.96 14.73 -12.70
CA LEU A 361 9.56 14.56 -11.30
C LEU A 361 10.68 13.99 -10.42
N LEU A 362 11.60 13.23 -11.02
CA LEU A 362 12.75 12.64 -10.33
C LEU A 362 14.04 13.45 -10.51
N TRP A 363 14.06 14.44 -11.40
CA TRP A 363 15.24 15.24 -11.72
C TRP A 363 15.96 15.81 -10.48
N PRO A 364 15.26 16.36 -9.46
CA PRO A 364 15.93 16.91 -8.28
C PRO A 364 16.67 15.87 -7.42
N MET A 365 16.46 14.58 -7.67
CA MET A 365 17.07 13.47 -6.94
C MET A 365 18.35 12.95 -7.61
N ASN A 366 18.74 13.53 -8.76
CA ASN A 366 19.93 13.10 -9.49
C ASN A 366 21.21 13.49 -8.73
N PRO A 367 22.22 12.61 -8.71
CA PRO A 367 23.46 12.87 -7.99
C PRO A 367 24.15 14.13 -8.49
N THR A 368 24.70 14.91 -7.55
CA THR A 368 25.54 16.07 -7.85
C THR A 368 27.00 15.76 -7.52
N THR A 369 27.93 16.55 -8.08
CA THR A 369 29.36 16.42 -7.79
C THR A 369 29.74 16.81 -6.36
N ASP A 370 28.85 17.50 -5.65
CA ASP A 370 29.08 17.97 -4.28
C ASP A 370 28.73 16.90 -3.24
N SER A 371 29.73 16.44 -2.49
CA SER A 371 29.58 15.38 -1.49
C SER A 371 28.81 15.79 -0.23
N VAL A 372 28.76 17.09 0.09
CA VAL A 372 28.15 17.62 1.33
C VAL A 372 26.64 17.88 1.17
N GLY A 373 26.12 17.89 -0.07
CA GLY A 373 24.73 18.19 -0.40
C GLY A 373 24.13 17.30 -1.50
N ASP A 374 24.69 16.11 -1.72
CA ASP A 374 24.21 15.20 -2.77
C ASP A 374 22.74 14.82 -2.55
N PRO A 375 21.82 15.26 -3.43
CA PRO A 375 20.39 15.03 -3.27
C PRO A 375 20.00 13.56 -3.48
N SER A 376 20.88 12.77 -4.11
CA SER A 376 20.66 11.34 -4.34
C SER A 376 20.94 10.51 -3.08
N ARG A 377 21.71 11.05 -2.12
CA ARG A 377 22.21 10.30 -0.95
C ARG A 377 21.10 9.61 -0.18
N GLY A 378 19.96 10.27 0.06
CA GLY A 378 18.84 9.66 0.75
C GLY A 378 18.30 8.43 0.01
N VAL A 379 18.12 8.57 -1.31
CA VAL A 379 17.60 7.50 -2.19
C VAL A 379 18.61 6.37 -2.32
N VAL A 380 19.88 6.68 -2.52
CA VAL A 380 20.97 5.70 -2.64
C VAL A 380 21.09 4.90 -1.35
N THR A 381 21.10 5.55 -0.18
CA THR A 381 21.12 4.87 1.12
C THR A 381 19.91 3.96 1.29
N PHE A 382 18.70 4.44 0.97
CA PHE A 382 17.48 3.64 1.02
C PHE A 382 17.57 2.40 0.09
N LEU A 383 18.09 2.56 -1.12
CA LEU A 383 18.23 1.47 -2.08
C LEU A 383 19.39 0.51 -1.74
N GLN A 384 20.34 0.88 -0.88
CA GLN A 384 21.52 0.06 -0.60
C GLN A 384 21.52 -0.60 0.78
N GLN A 385 20.77 -0.08 1.74
CA GLN A 385 20.93 -0.49 3.15
C GLN A 385 19.63 -0.83 3.86
N TRP A 386 18.47 -0.45 3.31
CA TRP A 386 17.21 -0.63 4.03
C TRP A 386 16.72 -2.08 3.96
N GLU A 387 16.73 -2.74 5.12
CA GLU A 387 16.22 -4.10 5.35
C GLU A 387 15.20 -4.06 6.49
N MET A 388 13.99 -4.54 6.27
CA MET A 388 12.94 -4.56 7.30
C MET A 388 11.80 -5.53 6.96
N ASN A 389 11.50 -6.44 7.90
CA ASN A 389 10.37 -7.39 7.82
C ASN A 389 10.37 -8.27 6.56
N ASP A 390 11.54 -8.56 6.02
CA ASP A 390 11.76 -8.88 4.62
C ASP A 390 11.82 -10.40 4.36
N PHE A 391 10.80 -11.15 4.79
CA PHE A 391 10.83 -12.61 4.91
C PHE A 391 11.52 -13.40 3.77
N LEU A 392 11.07 -13.25 2.51
CA LEU A 392 11.69 -13.96 1.38
C LEU A 392 13.10 -13.46 1.05
N PHE A 393 13.35 -12.16 1.27
CA PHE A 393 14.66 -11.56 1.08
C PHE A 393 15.62 -12.07 2.17
N ALA A 394 15.24 -12.01 3.44
CA ALA A 394 15.99 -12.54 4.57
C ALA A 394 16.34 -14.02 4.42
N LEU A 395 15.42 -14.85 3.90
CA LEU A 395 15.68 -16.27 3.64
C LEU A 395 16.88 -16.47 2.69
N ILE A 396 16.98 -15.64 1.65
CA ILE A 396 18.10 -15.67 0.69
C ILE A 396 19.33 -15.01 1.31
N ASN A 397 19.17 -13.82 1.88
CA ASN A 397 20.24 -12.97 2.41
C ASN A 397 21.02 -13.66 3.53
N GLU A 398 20.33 -14.24 4.52
CA GLU A 398 20.95 -14.98 5.63
C GLU A 398 21.64 -16.27 5.19
N ASN A 399 21.21 -16.86 4.06
CA ASN A 399 21.88 -17.98 3.42
C ASN A 399 23.04 -17.58 2.51
N LEU A 400 23.32 -16.27 2.36
CA LEU A 400 24.49 -15.73 1.67
C LEU A 400 25.49 -15.04 2.63
N LYS A 401 25.04 -14.53 3.79
CA LYS A 401 25.89 -13.88 4.79
C LYS A 401 26.89 -14.88 5.42
N PRO A 402 28.21 -14.67 5.32
CA PRO A 402 29.21 -15.48 6.04
C PRO A 402 29.09 -15.31 7.56
N ASN A 403 29.58 -16.29 8.34
CA ASN A 403 29.58 -16.24 9.81
C ASN A 403 30.71 -15.39 10.41
N ASN A 404 31.72 -15.03 9.62
CA ASN A 404 32.84 -14.23 10.10
C ASN A 404 32.31 -12.98 10.82
N ASP A 405 32.78 -12.77 12.05
CA ASP A 405 32.45 -11.62 12.91
C ASP A 405 31.00 -11.57 13.45
N ARG A 406 30.20 -12.64 13.30
CA ARG A 406 28.84 -12.74 13.88
C ARG A 406 28.82 -13.62 15.12
N SER A 407 28.18 -13.11 16.16
CA SER A 407 27.85 -13.89 17.35
C SER A 407 26.76 -14.93 17.05
N PRO A 408 26.67 -16.05 17.81
CA PRO A 408 25.65 -17.06 17.56
C PRO A 408 24.21 -16.50 17.54
N ASN A 409 23.91 -15.53 18.40
CA ASN A 409 22.61 -14.88 18.50
C ASN A 409 22.30 -13.93 17.33
N GLU A 410 23.27 -13.67 16.44
CA GLU A 410 23.05 -12.93 15.20
C GLU A 410 22.83 -13.85 14.01
N ILE A 411 23.06 -15.16 14.14
CA ILE A 411 22.89 -16.13 13.04
C ILE A 411 21.45 -16.65 13.03
N ALA A 412 20.79 -16.51 11.89
CA ALA A 412 19.43 -17.00 11.71
C ALA A 412 19.37 -18.55 11.79
N TRP A 413 18.38 -19.09 12.50
CA TRP A 413 18.22 -20.55 12.66
C TRP A 413 17.92 -21.26 11.34
N PHE A 414 17.48 -20.52 10.33
CA PHE A 414 17.20 -21.00 8.96
C PHE A 414 18.36 -20.78 7.98
N THR A 415 19.56 -20.46 8.49
CA THR A 415 20.80 -20.50 7.70
C THR A 415 21.24 -21.95 7.53
N VAL A 416 21.01 -22.51 6.34
CA VAL A 416 21.27 -23.92 6.00
C VAL A 416 22.46 -24.11 5.06
N VAL A 417 22.89 -23.06 4.34
CA VAL A 417 24.04 -23.14 3.44
C VAL A 417 25.35 -23.16 4.24
N PRO A 418 26.24 -24.16 4.04
CA PRO A 418 27.52 -24.23 4.74
C PRO A 418 28.39 -22.97 4.59
N ASP A 419 29.07 -22.58 5.68
CA ASP A 419 29.90 -21.37 5.71
C ASP A 419 30.97 -21.28 4.61
N PRO A 420 31.73 -22.35 4.29
CA PRO A 420 32.73 -22.29 3.21
C PRO A 420 32.12 -21.94 1.85
N ILE A 421 30.88 -22.39 1.59
CA ILE A 421 30.16 -22.11 0.35
C ILE A 421 29.75 -20.64 0.31
N ARG A 422 29.16 -20.12 1.40
CA ARG A 422 28.76 -18.71 1.51
C ARG A 422 29.96 -17.77 1.32
N THR A 423 31.06 -18.06 2.02
CA THR A 423 32.31 -17.32 1.91
C THR A 423 32.89 -17.37 0.49
N GLY A 424 32.84 -18.54 -0.17
CA GLY A 424 33.27 -18.70 -1.57
C GLY A 424 32.44 -17.85 -2.54
N ILE A 425 31.12 -17.88 -2.42
CA ILE A 425 30.20 -17.06 -3.23
C ILE A 425 30.49 -15.58 -3.02
N VAL A 426 30.48 -15.12 -1.76
CA VAL A 426 30.71 -13.71 -1.43
C VAL A 426 32.05 -13.23 -1.94
N ARG A 427 33.13 -13.99 -1.74
CA ARG A 427 34.47 -13.61 -2.23
C ARG A 427 34.51 -13.50 -3.75
N SER A 428 33.87 -14.44 -4.46
CA SER A 428 33.84 -14.45 -5.93
C SER A 428 33.10 -13.23 -6.50
N PHE A 429 31.96 -12.88 -5.92
CA PHE A 429 31.18 -11.74 -6.38
C PHE A 429 31.71 -10.39 -5.89
N ALA A 430 32.25 -10.33 -4.67
CA ALA A 430 32.89 -9.13 -4.13
C ALA A 430 34.05 -8.67 -5.03
N SER A 431 34.89 -9.60 -5.49
CA SER A 431 36.00 -9.28 -6.39
C SER A 431 35.53 -8.90 -7.80
N ARG A 432 34.57 -9.63 -8.38
CA ARG A 432 34.05 -9.38 -9.74
C ARG A 432 33.28 -8.05 -9.87
N LEU A 433 32.55 -7.66 -8.82
CA LEU A 433 31.70 -6.47 -8.82
C LEU A 433 32.32 -5.29 -8.06
N SER A 434 33.55 -5.42 -7.58
CA SER A 434 34.24 -4.41 -6.75
C SER A 434 33.40 -3.96 -5.54
N LEU A 435 32.71 -4.91 -4.90
CA LEU A 435 31.85 -4.67 -3.74
C LEU A 435 32.57 -5.00 -2.44
N SER A 436 32.28 -4.27 -1.36
CA SER A 436 32.72 -4.65 -0.02
C SER A 436 32.08 -5.98 0.39
N PRO A 437 32.82 -6.96 0.96
CA PRO A 437 32.28 -8.27 1.34
C PRO A 437 31.02 -8.22 2.21
N HIS A 438 30.92 -7.24 3.11
CA HIS A 438 29.75 -7.07 3.99
C HIS A 438 28.47 -6.67 3.24
N ARG A 439 28.58 -5.94 2.12
CA ARG A 439 27.43 -5.51 1.30
C ARG A 439 27.05 -6.51 0.20
N THR A 440 27.96 -7.43 -0.13
CA THR A 440 27.77 -8.38 -1.22
C THR A 440 26.51 -9.25 -1.03
N PRO A 441 26.23 -9.86 0.14
CA PRO A 441 25.01 -10.66 0.33
C PRO A 441 23.72 -9.89 0.01
N PHE A 442 23.60 -8.65 0.51
CA PHE A 442 22.43 -7.81 0.29
C PHE A 442 22.25 -7.47 -1.19
N ILE A 443 23.32 -7.03 -1.87
CA ILE A 443 23.26 -6.66 -3.29
C ILE A 443 22.94 -7.88 -4.16
N LEU A 444 23.56 -9.03 -3.90
CA LEU A 444 23.26 -10.27 -4.63
C LEU A 444 21.81 -10.71 -4.43
N THR A 445 21.32 -10.65 -3.18
CA THR A 445 19.91 -10.96 -2.88
C THR A 445 18.97 -10.04 -3.65
N ARG A 446 19.25 -8.73 -3.68
CA ARG A 446 18.46 -7.75 -4.40
C ARG A 446 18.44 -7.97 -5.91
N ILE A 447 19.58 -8.33 -6.50
CA ILE A 447 19.65 -8.73 -7.91
C ILE A 447 18.79 -9.97 -8.15
N LEU A 448 18.94 -11.00 -7.32
CA LEU A 448 18.19 -12.25 -7.46
C LEU A 448 16.67 -12.04 -7.32
N THR A 449 16.21 -11.36 -6.27
CA THR A 449 14.79 -11.08 -6.07
C THR A 449 14.24 -10.16 -7.15
N GLY A 450 15.03 -9.20 -7.66
CA GLY A 450 14.67 -8.34 -8.78
C GLY A 450 14.50 -9.11 -10.10
N VAL A 451 15.39 -10.08 -10.39
CA VAL A 451 15.26 -10.97 -11.55
C VAL A 451 14.02 -11.86 -11.43
N ILE A 452 13.81 -12.48 -10.27
CA ILE A 452 12.62 -13.30 -9.99
C ILE A 452 11.35 -12.47 -10.19
N PHE A 453 11.31 -11.27 -9.63
CA PHE A 453 10.17 -10.36 -9.78
C PHE A 453 9.93 -10.01 -11.25
N SER A 454 10.97 -9.68 -12.01
CA SER A 454 10.85 -9.31 -13.42
C SER A 454 10.23 -10.44 -14.26
N VAL A 455 10.64 -11.69 -14.00
CA VAL A 455 10.03 -12.87 -14.63
C VAL A 455 8.57 -13.02 -14.23
N VAL A 456 8.26 -12.91 -12.93
CA VAL A 456 6.88 -13.00 -12.42
C VAL A 456 5.98 -11.92 -13.04
N ALA A 457 6.43 -10.66 -13.04
CA ALA A 457 5.71 -9.52 -13.59
C ALA A 457 5.45 -9.67 -15.10
N PHE A 458 6.46 -10.13 -15.86
CA PHE A 458 6.31 -10.39 -17.29
C PHE A 458 5.26 -11.48 -17.56
N VAL A 459 5.33 -12.61 -16.83
CA VAL A 459 4.37 -13.72 -16.98
C VAL A 459 2.95 -13.27 -16.62
N ILE A 460 2.79 -12.48 -15.55
CA ILE A 460 1.50 -11.90 -15.16
C ILE A 460 0.95 -10.99 -16.26
N ALA A 461 1.75 -10.05 -16.75
CA ALA A 461 1.35 -9.10 -17.80
C ALA A 461 0.97 -9.81 -19.11
N TRP A 462 1.76 -10.81 -19.51
CA TRP A 462 1.47 -11.64 -20.68
C TRP A 462 0.14 -12.38 -20.53
N ARG A 463 -0.08 -13.09 -19.41
CA ARG A 463 -1.30 -13.85 -19.16
C ARG A 463 -2.56 -12.98 -19.08
N ALA A 464 -2.44 -11.77 -18.53
CA ALA A 464 -3.55 -10.83 -18.44
C ALA A 464 -4.11 -10.43 -19.82
N THR A 465 -3.26 -10.46 -20.85
CA THR A 465 -3.52 -9.89 -22.18
C THR A 465 -3.66 -10.93 -23.30
N LEU A 466 -3.65 -12.23 -22.96
CA LEU A 466 -3.84 -13.32 -23.94
C LEU A 466 -5.18 -13.24 -24.69
N HIS A 467 -6.22 -12.67 -24.07
CA HIS A 467 -7.56 -12.56 -24.62
C HIS A 467 -8.00 -11.10 -24.84
N THR A 468 -7.03 -10.18 -24.96
CA THR A 468 -7.27 -8.79 -25.38
C THR A 468 -6.87 -8.67 -26.85
N SER A 469 -7.64 -9.31 -27.74
CA SER A 469 -7.43 -9.18 -29.19
C SER A 469 -7.87 -7.81 -29.69
N SER A 470 -7.20 -7.31 -30.72
CA SER A 470 -7.55 -6.07 -31.44
C SER A 470 -8.74 -6.24 -32.39
N SER A 471 -9.16 -7.48 -32.67
CA SER A 471 -10.22 -7.80 -33.64
C SER A 471 -11.64 -7.52 -33.13
N ASP A 472 -11.85 -7.50 -31.80
CA ASP A 472 -13.18 -7.38 -31.22
C ASP A 472 -13.52 -5.93 -30.86
N ASP A 473 -14.70 -5.45 -31.28
CA ASP A 473 -15.17 -4.09 -30.98
C ASP A 473 -15.30 -3.83 -29.48
N SER A 474 -15.61 -4.85 -28.68
CA SER A 474 -15.72 -4.80 -27.22
C SER A 474 -14.72 -5.72 -26.52
N ILE A 475 -14.12 -5.27 -25.42
CA ILE A 475 -13.25 -6.11 -24.58
C ILE A 475 -14.12 -7.00 -23.66
N PRO A 476 -13.87 -8.32 -23.59
CA PRO A 476 -14.61 -9.19 -22.68
C PRO A 476 -14.44 -8.76 -21.22
N GLN A 477 -15.52 -8.81 -20.43
CA GLN A 477 -15.49 -8.42 -19.01
C GLN A 477 -14.48 -9.24 -18.20
N ALA A 478 -14.34 -10.53 -18.52
CA ALA A 478 -13.32 -11.39 -17.93
C ALA A 478 -11.88 -10.89 -18.19
N SER A 479 -11.63 -10.20 -19.31
CA SER A 479 -10.33 -9.58 -19.60
C SER A 479 -10.07 -8.37 -18.72
N LEU A 480 -11.08 -7.52 -18.46
CA LEU A 480 -10.93 -6.38 -17.54
C LEU A 480 -10.64 -6.83 -16.10
N HIS A 481 -11.35 -7.87 -15.64
CA HIS A 481 -11.08 -8.48 -14.36
C HIS A 481 -9.66 -9.04 -14.27
N ARG A 482 -9.17 -9.73 -15.33
CA ARG A 482 -7.80 -10.25 -15.39
C ARG A 482 -6.74 -9.14 -15.32
N ILE A 483 -7.01 -7.97 -15.89
CA ILE A 483 -6.10 -6.82 -15.79
C ILE A 483 -6.05 -6.31 -14.34
N GLY A 484 -7.21 -6.15 -13.68
CA GLY A 484 -7.27 -5.79 -12.26
C GLY A 484 -6.53 -6.80 -11.36
N GLU A 485 -6.71 -8.10 -11.63
CA GLU A 485 -5.98 -9.17 -10.94
C GLU A 485 -4.47 -9.09 -11.21
N ALA A 486 -4.06 -8.80 -12.43
CA ALA A 486 -2.65 -8.67 -12.80
C ALA A 486 -1.98 -7.50 -12.07
N VAL A 487 -2.66 -6.35 -11.98
CA VAL A 487 -2.19 -5.20 -11.19
C VAL A 487 -2.02 -5.60 -9.73
N PHE A 488 -3.03 -6.24 -9.14
CA PHE A 488 -2.97 -6.75 -7.77
C PHE A 488 -1.76 -7.68 -7.55
N LEU A 489 -1.61 -8.70 -8.40
CA LEU A 489 -0.54 -9.69 -8.26
C LEU A 489 0.85 -9.09 -8.47
N THR A 490 1.02 -8.17 -9.43
CA THR A 490 2.30 -7.49 -9.66
C THR A 490 2.71 -6.67 -8.44
N LEU A 491 1.81 -5.90 -7.85
CA LEU A 491 2.11 -5.14 -6.63
C LEU A 491 2.40 -6.07 -5.43
N ALA A 492 1.59 -7.12 -5.25
CA ALA A 492 1.75 -8.06 -4.13
C ALA A 492 3.09 -8.83 -4.21
N TRP A 493 3.47 -9.32 -5.39
CA TRP A 493 4.74 -10.03 -5.57
C TRP A 493 5.95 -9.10 -5.53
N PHE A 494 5.81 -7.85 -5.97
CA PHE A 494 6.89 -6.87 -5.77
C PHE A 494 7.15 -6.67 -4.29
N TRP A 495 6.10 -6.39 -3.50
CA TRP A 495 6.21 -6.24 -2.05
C TRP A 495 6.91 -7.43 -1.39
N LEU A 496 6.43 -8.65 -1.67
CA LEU A 496 6.96 -9.89 -1.08
C LEU A 496 8.44 -10.15 -1.40
N LEU A 497 8.95 -9.58 -2.49
CA LEU A 497 10.33 -9.75 -2.95
C LEU A 497 11.24 -8.55 -2.60
N CYS A 498 10.66 -7.47 -2.05
CA CYS A 498 11.42 -6.31 -1.60
C CYS A 498 12.14 -6.59 -0.27
N PRO A 499 13.30 -5.94 -0.04
CA PRO A 499 14.00 -5.95 1.26
C PRO A 499 13.30 -5.12 2.33
N THR A 500 12.17 -4.47 2.02
CA THR A 500 11.47 -3.61 2.97
C THR A 500 9.98 -3.85 2.86
N GLN A 501 9.42 -4.48 3.89
CA GLN A 501 8.03 -4.93 3.94
C GLN A 501 7.27 -4.32 5.11
N ASN A 502 7.49 -3.02 5.33
CA ASN A 502 6.69 -2.26 6.30
C ASN A 502 5.19 -2.36 5.96
N PRO A 503 4.29 -2.37 6.96
CA PRO A 503 2.88 -2.65 6.73
C PRO A 503 2.17 -1.64 5.81
N TRP A 504 2.58 -0.37 5.81
CA TRP A 504 2.03 0.63 4.89
C TRP A 504 2.28 0.30 3.41
N TYR A 505 3.31 -0.48 3.07
CA TYR A 505 3.51 -0.93 1.69
C TYR A 505 2.47 -1.94 1.22
N TRP A 506 1.83 -2.69 2.13
CA TRP A 506 0.72 -3.56 1.77
C TRP A 506 -0.56 -2.76 1.42
N THR A 507 -0.66 -1.49 1.83
CA THR A 507 -1.83 -0.65 1.48
C THR A 507 -1.98 -0.45 -0.04
N TRP A 508 -0.88 -0.57 -0.79
CA TRP A 508 -0.84 -0.44 -2.25
C TRP A 508 -1.64 -1.49 -3.00
N VAL A 509 -1.77 -2.70 -2.42
CA VAL A 509 -2.55 -3.77 -3.07
C VAL A 509 -4.04 -3.69 -2.75
N LEU A 510 -4.42 -2.98 -1.67
CA LEU A 510 -5.79 -2.96 -1.15
C LEU A 510 -6.83 -2.44 -2.15
N PRO A 511 -6.58 -1.40 -2.98
CA PRO A 511 -7.55 -0.96 -3.99
C PRO A 511 -7.90 -2.06 -5.01
N PHE A 512 -6.96 -2.98 -5.23
CA PHE A 512 -7.06 -4.03 -6.23
C PHE A 512 -7.38 -5.41 -5.63
N LEU A 513 -7.42 -5.52 -4.30
CA LEU A 513 -7.81 -6.73 -3.58
C LEU A 513 -9.19 -7.29 -3.99
N PRO A 514 -10.20 -6.48 -4.39
CA PRO A 514 -11.45 -7.03 -4.93
C PRO A 514 -11.29 -7.87 -6.20
N PHE A 515 -10.19 -7.72 -6.94
CA PHE A 515 -9.87 -8.50 -8.14
C PHE A 515 -8.97 -9.71 -7.83
N ALA A 516 -8.54 -9.89 -6.57
CA ALA A 516 -7.76 -11.05 -6.18
C ALA A 516 -8.59 -12.33 -6.33
N ARG A 517 -7.97 -13.42 -6.80
CA ARG A 517 -8.69 -14.70 -6.96
C ARG A 517 -9.07 -15.36 -5.64
N SER A 518 -8.29 -15.17 -4.57
CA SER A 518 -8.44 -15.90 -3.30
C SER A 518 -8.60 -14.97 -2.11
N ARG A 519 -9.49 -15.34 -1.18
CA ARG A 519 -9.68 -14.69 0.11
C ARG A 519 -8.48 -14.81 1.03
N VAL A 520 -7.55 -15.74 0.76
CA VAL A 520 -6.31 -15.91 1.55
C VAL A 520 -5.49 -14.62 1.57
N TRP A 521 -5.55 -13.81 0.52
CA TRP A 521 -4.89 -12.50 0.48
C TRP A 521 -5.41 -11.50 1.53
N LEU A 522 -6.64 -11.70 2.05
CA LEU A 522 -7.16 -10.88 3.13
C LEU A 522 -6.35 -11.04 4.42
N LEU A 523 -5.86 -12.26 4.68
CA LEU A 523 -5.11 -12.59 5.90
C LEU A 523 -3.86 -11.72 6.04
N MET A 524 -3.18 -11.41 4.93
CA MET A 524 -1.98 -10.57 4.97
C MET A 524 -2.28 -9.19 5.57
N SER A 525 -3.46 -8.62 5.33
CA SER A 525 -3.85 -7.31 5.87
C SER A 525 -4.02 -7.30 7.40
N GLY A 526 -4.14 -8.48 8.03
CA GLY A 526 -4.18 -8.64 9.48
C GLY A 526 -2.84 -9.12 10.05
N LEU A 527 -2.16 -10.04 9.36
CA LEU A 527 -0.89 -10.60 9.82
C LEU A 527 0.22 -9.54 9.89
N VAL A 528 0.24 -8.57 8.97
CA VAL A 528 1.24 -7.49 8.97
C VAL A 528 1.18 -6.58 10.20
N PHE A 529 0.16 -6.67 11.06
CA PHE A 529 0.17 -5.98 12.35
C PHE A 529 1.19 -6.57 13.33
N LEU A 530 1.62 -7.82 13.14
CA LEU A 530 2.68 -8.43 13.95
C LEU A 530 3.98 -7.64 13.88
N TYR A 531 4.23 -6.93 12.77
CA TYR A 531 5.31 -5.95 12.61
C TYR A 531 5.52 -5.04 13.84
N TYR A 532 4.46 -4.53 14.47
CA TYR A 532 4.60 -3.62 15.60
C TYR A 532 5.15 -4.28 16.87
N LEU A 533 5.15 -5.62 16.94
CA LEU A 533 5.85 -6.33 18.00
C LEU A 533 7.37 -6.13 17.92
N ARG A 534 7.92 -5.76 16.76
CA ARG A 534 9.34 -5.44 16.63
C ARG A 534 9.76 -4.33 17.60
N PHE A 535 8.95 -3.27 17.71
CA PHE A 535 9.19 -2.19 18.66
C PHE A 535 9.08 -2.70 20.10
N TRP A 536 8.03 -3.49 20.39
CA TRP A 536 7.83 -4.05 21.72
C TRP A 536 9.02 -4.92 22.18
N PHE A 537 9.50 -5.84 21.33
CA PHE A 537 10.68 -6.63 21.65
C PHE A 537 11.93 -5.76 21.79
N GLY A 538 12.10 -4.74 20.94
CA GLY A 538 13.20 -3.77 21.05
C GLY A 538 13.22 -3.03 22.39
N TYR A 539 12.05 -2.63 22.90
CA TYR A 539 11.94 -1.89 24.16
C TYR A 539 12.07 -2.79 25.39
N HIS A 540 11.48 -3.99 25.36
CA HIS A 540 11.34 -4.84 26.55
C HIS A 540 12.44 -5.90 26.68
N PHE A 541 13.09 -6.28 25.59
CA PHE A 541 14.12 -7.32 25.58
C PHE A 541 15.41 -6.88 24.85
N PRO A 542 15.95 -5.66 25.10
CA PRO A 542 17.09 -5.14 24.34
C PRO A 542 18.34 -6.02 24.49
N THR A 543 18.52 -6.63 25.65
CA THR A 543 19.72 -7.45 25.98
C THR A 543 19.37 -8.85 26.48
N THR A 544 18.10 -9.12 26.79
CA THR A 544 17.64 -10.38 27.36
C THR A 544 17.11 -11.32 26.29
N GLN A 545 17.38 -12.62 26.46
CA GLN A 545 16.85 -13.66 25.59
C GLN A 545 15.34 -13.79 25.73
N VAL A 546 14.67 -14.07 24.62
CA VAL A 546 13.20 -14.18 24.55
C VAL A 546 12.80 -15.65 24.49
N ALA A 547 11.86 -16.06 25.33
CA ALA A 547 11.20 -17.38 25.29
C ALA A 547 12.17 -18.58 25.26
N GLY A 548 13.31 -18.50 25.98
CA GLY A 548 14.34 -19.55 26.02
C GLY A 548 15.12 -19.71 24.71
N SER A 549 14.92 -18.83 23.73
CA SER A 549 15.71 -18.78 22.51
C SER A 549 17.04 -18.06 22.74
N MET A 550 17.97 -18.21 21.78
CA MET A 550 19.22 -17.45 21.80
C MET A 550 19.07 -15.98 21.35
N TYR A 551 17.89 -15.60 20.80
CA TYR A 551 17.67 -14.29 20.20
C TYR A 551 17.14 -13.27 21.20
N ARG A 552 17.48 -12.00 20.94
CA ARG A 552 17.18 -10.84 21.78
C ARG A 552 16.49 -9.77 20.94
N GLY A 553 15.70 -8.92 21.59
CA GLY A 553 15.13 -7.71 21.01
C GLY A 553 14.57 -7.90 19.60
N THR A 554 15.00 -7.03 18.69
CA THR A 554 14.56 -7.06 17.29
C THR A 554 15.01 -8.31 16.54
N THR A 555 16.14 -8.93 16.90
CA THR A 555 16.60 -10.17 16.27
C THR A 555 15.63 -11.34 16.50
N PHE A 556 15.00 -11.41 17.68
CA PHE A 556 13.93 -12.39 17.91
C PHE A 556 12.74 -12.12 16.99
N PHE A 557 12.38 -10.85 16.80
CA PHE A 557 11.35 -10.49 15.83
C PHE A 557 11.76 -10.93 14.41
N ASP A 558 12.93 -10.50 13.94
CA ASP A 558 13.41 -10.69 12.57
C ASP A 558 13.54 -12.18 12.20
N PHE A 559 13.91 -13.05 13.16
CA PHE A 559 14.12 -14.48 12.88
C PHE A 559 12.97 -15.39 13.30
N VAL A 560 12.07 -14.97 14.20
CA VAL A 560 10.99 -15.84 14.72
C VAL A 560 9.62 -15.27 14.39
N ILE A 561 9.36 -13.99 14.70
CA ILE A 561 8.03 -13.40 14.51
C ILE A 561 7.72 -13.21 13.02
N THR A 562 8.70 -12.88 12.19
CA THR A 562 8.53 -12.82 10.73
C THR A 562 8.04 -14.16 10.17
N TRP A 563 8.50 -15.30 10.68
CA TRP A 563 7.98 -16.61 10.29
C TRP A 563 6.51 -16.80 10.70
N LEU A 564 6.12 -16.34 11.88
CA LEU A 564 4.71 -16.36 12.32
C LEU A 564 3.83 -15.43 11.48
N GLU A 565 4.39 -14.34 10.98
CA GLU A 565 3.71 -13.39 10.10
C GLU A 565 3.46 -13.97 8.70
N PHE A 566 4.47 -14.58 8.07
CA PHE A 566 4.39 -14.97 6.66
C PHE A 566 4.11 -16.47 6.42
N ALA A 567 4.64 -17.38 7.23
CA ALA A 567 4.56 -18.82 6.96
C ALA A 567 3.12 -19.38 6.96
N PRO A 568 2.22 -19.01 7.91
CA PRO A 568 0.82 -19.47 7.87
C PRO A 568 0.10 -19.02 6.59
N TRP A 569 0.41 -17.81 6.13
CA TRP A 569 -0.15 -17.28 4.89
C TRP A 569 0.35 -18.05 3.66
N PHE A 570 1.66 -18.32 3.57
CA PHE A 570 2.23 -19.15 2.49
C PHE A 570 1.65 -20.57 2.49
N ALA A 571 1.47 -21.19 3.66
CA ALA A 571 0.85 -22.50 3.78
C ALA A 571 -0.60 -22.50 3.25
N CYS A 572 -1.38 -21.47 3.61
CA CYS A 572 -2.73 -21.28 3.06
C CYS A 572 -2.71 -21.07 1.54
N LEU A 573 -1.79 -20.27 1.02
CA LEU A 573 -1.67 -20.03 -0.42
C LEU A 573 -1.31 -21.32 -1.19
N ALA A 574 -0.39 -22.13 -0.65
CA ALA A 574 0.00 -23.42 -1.20
C ALA A 574 -1.18 -24.41 -1.19
N ALA A 575 -1.93 -24.49 -0.09
CA ALA A 575 -3.12 -25.33 0.01
C ALA A 575 -4.19 -24.95 -1.03
N VAL A 576 -4.45 -23.66 -1.21
CA VAL A 576 -5.40 -23.18 -2.24
C VAL A 576 -4.92 -23.52 -3.65
N SER A 577 -3.63 -23.36 -3.93
CA SER A 577 -3.03 -23.73 -5.22
C SER A 577 -3.19 -25.23 -5.51
N PHE A 578 -2.94 -26.07 -4.50
CA PHE A 578 -3.11 -27.51 -4.60
C PHE A 578 -4.58 -27.91 -4.83
N CYS A 579 -5.52 -27.34 -4.05
CA CYS A 579 -6.95 -27.59 -4.22
C CYS A 579 -7.44 -27.25 -5.63
N ARG A 580 -7.00 -26.09 -6.17
CA ARG A 580 -7.37 -25.67 -7.54
C ARG A 580 -6.81 -26.58 -8.61
N ARG A 581 -5.57 -27.05 -8.46
CA ARG A 581 -4.98 -28.03 -9.41
C ARG A 581 -5.77 -29.34 -9.43
N ARG A 582 -6.25 -29.80 -8.27
CA ARG A 582 -6.95 -31.08 -8.14
C ARG A 582 -8.43 -31.03 -8.52
N HIS A 583 -9.14 -29.95 -8.20
CA HIS A 583 -10.60 -29.87 -8.33
C HIS A 583 -11.10 -28.75 -9.26
N GLY A 584 -10.19 -27.96 -9.86
CA GLY A 584 -10.54 -26.81 -10.71
C GLY A 584 -11.11 -25.59 -9.96
N ARG A 585 -11.42 -25.72 -8.66
CA ARG A 585 -11.97 -24.66 -7.78
C ARG A 585 -11.47 -24.80 -6.34
N CYS A 586 -11.62 -23.74 -5.55
CA CYS A 586 -11.41 -23.80 -4.10
C CYS A 586 -12.49 -22.99 -3.37
N ASN A 587 -12.91 -23.46 -2.17
CA ASN A 587 -13.88 -22.75 -1.32
C ASN A 587 -13.43 -21.35 -0.89
N THR A 588 -12.14 -21.03 -1.07
CA THR A 588 -11.54 -19.72 -0.77
C THR A 588 -11.63 -18.72 -1.92
N ASP A 589 -12.21 -19.09 -3.06
CA ASP A 589 -12.32 -18.19 -4.21
C ASP A 589 -13.20 -16.95 -3.87
N LEU A 590 -12.72 -15.76 -4.25
CA LEU A 590 -13.42 -14.49 -4.00
C LEU A 590 -14.63 -14.33 -4.92
N ILE A 591 -14.51 -14.79 -6.18
CA ILE A 591 -15.55 -14.77 -7.20
C ILE A 591 -15.71 -16.18 -7.77
N PRO A 592 -16.94 -16.70 -7.98
CA PRO A 592 -17.18 -18.01 -8.58
C PRO A 592 -16.57 -18.11 -9.99
N THR A 593 -15.78 -19.16 -10.24
CA THR A 593 -15.02 -19.39 -11.48
C THR A 593 -15.88 -19.55 -12.74
N ASP A 594 -17.19 -19.77 -12.60
CA ASP A 594 -18.16 -19.80 -13.71
C ASP A 594 -18.24 -18.48 -14.51
N THR A 595 -17.70 -17.39 -13.96
CA THR A 595 -17.67 -16.08 -14.62
C THR A 595 -16.42 -15.84 -15.49
N VAL A 596 -15.41 -16.72 -15.43
CA VAL A 596 -14.07 -16.45 -16.01
C VAL A 596 -13.61 -17.49 -17.04
N SER A 597 -14.21 -18.69 -17.08
CA SER A 597 -13.86 -19.70 -18.10
C SER A 597 -14.80 -19.62 -19.31
N PRO A 598 -14.28 -19.49 -20.55
CA PRO A 598 -15.06 -19.95 -21.69
C PRO A 598 -15.27 -21.45 -21.50
N LYS A 599 -16.50 -21.93 -21.72
CA LYS A 599 -16.76 -23.38 -21.76
C LYS A 599 -15.78 -23.99 -22.76
N ARG A 600 -14.98 -24.96 -22.32
CA ARG A 600 -14.39 -25.93 -23.26
C ARG A 600 -15.56 -26.70 -23.86
N SER A 601 -15.97 -26.30 -25.06
CA SER A 601 -16.78 -27.13 -25.95
C SER A 601 -15.83 -28.10 -26.67
N GLY A 602 -16.11 -29.39 -26.57
CA GLY A 602 -15.26 -30.51 -27.05
C GLY A 602 -14.74 -31.28 -25.84
N ASP A 603 -15.18 -32.50 -25.53
CA ASP A 603 -15.50 -33.59 -26.46
C ASP A 603 -16.71 -34.41 -25.96
N ALA A 604 -17.59 -34.74 -26.91
CA ALA A 604 -18.55 -35.83 -26.86
C ALA A 604 -18.08 -36.91 -27.83
#